data_AF-A0A1Q9D069-F1
#
_entry.id   AF-A0A1Q9D069-F1
#
_cell.length_a   1.000
_cell.length_b   1.000
_cell.length_c   1.000
_cell.angle_alpha   90.00
_cell.angle_beta   90.00
_cell.angle_gamma   90.00
#
_symmetry.space_group_name_H-M   'P 1'
#
loop_
_entity.id
_entity.type
_entity.pdbx_description
1 polymer ?
#
loop_
_entity_poly.entity_id
_entity_poly.type
_entity_poly.pdbx_seq_one_letter_code
_entity_poly.pdbx_strand_id
1 'polypeptide(L)'
;MESRSRSREGDESARGLFQEPCMRQLRIEDCRAVFRSNKAAIHASQSEIKAVCAQLSKALKAEALDSVVLDLLRRLSVYMHPLRGHRMLEYLRHTGAVPLVKAVRRDCGKEVSGFASRLLDSWKAVLIQLQKKQQATATTSASKPCAEFAAAPSSSAARQPESHGKTLLVSSSSSSSASTSSDSEASSKRRTAQTGGRGRVEAQLESYRTRNAALEGEVAGLRAEAQAVKQGLDAEIERLRRELQSKDAQLHRELEVKKRQITSLVLPCEQNKALQTILSSCRAIPRESGSMQLPTAVVSFSHPAPAAPLSANSPANMATPRTTPPQVAAPQIYTASPGLQLRQLRGEPTAVSFASSANTVQPFGSLAFQRMTPRQVWTAAHTPNHPAHP
;
A
#
# COMPACT_ATOMS: atom_id res chain seq x y z
N MET A 1 25.69 74.31 -26.45
CA MET A 1 25.71 73.84 -25.05
C MET A 1 24.37 74.20 -24.44
N GLU A 2 23.49 73.23 -24.21
CA GLU A 2 22.08 73.48 -23.89
C GLU A 2 21.77 73.20 -22.41
N SER A 3 21.46 74.24 -21.65
CA SER A 3 20.86 74.12 -20.32
C SER A 3 19.40 73.69 -20.44
N ARG A 4 19.13 72.37 -20.45
CA ARG A 4 17.76 71.83 -20.52
C ARG A 4 17.03 71.94 -19.17
N SER A 5 16.58 73.16 -18.87
CA SER A 5 15.46 73.38 -17.94
C SER A 5 14.24 72.60 -18.43
N ARG A 6 13.74 71.66 -17.61
CA ARG A 6 12.45 70.99 -17.86
C ARG A 6 11.48 71.34 -16.74
N SER A 7 10.39 72.00 -17.11
CA SER A 7 9.38 72.54 -16.20
C SER A 7 8.69 71.45 -15.37
N ARG A 8 8.33 71.80 -14.14
CA ARG A 8 7.34 71.08 -13.33
C ARG A 8 5.97 71.69 -13.60
N GLU A 9 5.27 71.16 -14.60
CA GLU A 9 3.87 71.45 -14.93
C GLU A 9 3.43 70.37 -15.95
N GLY A 10 2.30 69.69 -15.82
CA GLY A 10 1.37 69.62 -14.69
C GLY A 10 0.16 68.78 -15.10
N ASP A 11 -0.21 67.74 -14.34
CA ASP A 11 -1.29 66.83 -14.75
C ASP A 11 -2.01 66.16 -13.56
N GLU A 12 -2.75 66.95 -12.77
CA GLU A 12 -3.67 66.45 -11.73
C GLU A 12 -4.97 65.87 -12.33
N SER A 13 -4.88 64.92 -13.26
CA SER A 13 -6.07 64.35 -13.94
C SER A 13 -6.15 62.82 -13.94
N ALA A 14 -5.73 62.19 -12.83
CA ALA A 14 -5.82 60.73 -12.64
C ALA A 14 -6.39 60.29 -11.27
N ARG A 15 -7.32 61.05 -10.67
CA ARG A 15 -8.15 60.54 -9.55
C ARG A 15 -9.25 59.58 -10.05
N GLY A 16 -8.85 58.63 -10.89
CA GLY A 16 -9.71 57.61 -11.47
C GLY A 16 -10.10 56.58 -10.43
N LEU A 17 -11.23 56.82 -9.77
CA LEU A 17 -12.07 55.83 -9.08
C LEU A 17 -11.31 54.65 -8.46
N PHE A 18 -10.83 54.82 -7.23
CA PHE A 18 -10.70 53.69 -6.29
C PHE A 18 -12.12 53.21 -5.92
N GLN A 19 -12.80 52.64 -6.92
CA GLN A 19 -13.94 51.77 -6.72
C GLN A 19 -13.38 50.56 -5.99
N GLU A 20 -13.65 50.47 -4.67
CA GLU A 20 -13.37 49.24 -3.93
C GLU A 20 -13.88 48.05 -4.76
N PRO A 21 -13.11 46.95 -4.87
CA PRO A 21 -13.58 45.74 -5.53
C PRO A 21 -14.70 45.14 -4.67
N CYS A 22 -15.90 45.70 -4.83
CA CYS A 22 -17.08 45.42 -4.04
C CYS A 22 -17.27 43.91 -4.02
N MET A 23 -17.16 43.31 -2.83
CA MET A 23 -16.82 41.89 -2.69
C MET A 23 -17.91 41.01 -3.28
N ARG A 24 -17.79 40.73 -4.59
CA ARG A 24 -18.70 39.88 -5.34
C ARG A 24 -18.66 38.51 -4.70
N GLN A 25 -19.75 38.20 -4.01
CA GLN A 25 -19.93 36.95 -3.28
C GLN A 25 -19.76 35.79 -4.26
N LEU A 26 -18.56 35.20 -4.27
CA LEU A 26 -18.11 34.22 -5.24
C LEU A 26 -19.09 33.05 -5.24
N ARG A 27 -19.82 32.88 -6.35
CA ARG A 27 -20.85 31.85 -6.44
C ARG A 27 -20.22 30.47 -6.28
N ILE A 28 -20.99 29.52 -5.77
CA ILE A 28 -20.49 28.16 -5.51
C ILE A 28 -20.11 27.49 -6.85
N GLU A 29 -20.79 27.88 -7.92
CA GLU A 29 -20.52 27.55 -9.31
C GLU A 29 -19.13 28.04 -9.77
N ASP A 30 -18.78 29.30 -9.53
CA ASP A 30 -17.47 29.88 -9.87
C ASP A 30 -16.36 29.24 -9.01
N CYS A 31 -16.66 29.04 -7.72
CA CYS A 31 -15.80 28.30 -6.79
C CYS A 31 -15.49 26.87 -7.27
N ARG A 32 -16.31 26.22 -8.12
CA ARG A 32 -15.97 24.90 -8.69
C ARG A 32 -14.72 24.93 -9.56
N ALA A 33 -14.38 26.06 -10.19
CA ALA A 33 -13.11 26.18 -10.92
C ALA A 33 -11.92 26.19 -9.95
N VAL A 34 -12.02 26.97 -8.87
CA VAL A 34 -10.98 27.08 -7.84
C VAL A 34 -10.79 25.74 -7.10
N PHE A 35 -11.86 25.10 -6.65
CA PHE A 35 -11.80 23.82 -5.94
C PHE A 35 -11.46 22.61 -6.83
N ARG A 36 -11.57 22.73 -8.17
CA ARG A 36 -11.00 21.74 -9.10
C ARG A 36 -9.47 21.74 -9.13
N SER A 37 -8.80 22.86 -8.80
CA SER A 37 -7.35 23.01 -8.97
C SER A 37 -6.47 22.06 -8.14
N ASN A 38 -7.02 21.45 -7.09
CA ASN A 38 -6.31 20.43 -6.29
C ASN A 38 -7.05 19.10 -6.15
N LYS A 39 -8.39 19.08 -6.12
CA LYS A 39 -9.15 17.89 -5.67
C LYS A 39 -9.04 16.68 -6.61
N ALA A 40 -8.79 16.90 -7.91
CA ALA A 40 -8.52 15.82 -8.87
C ALA A 40 -7.09 15.27 -8.75
N ALA A 41 -6.09 16.14 -8.56
CA ALA A 41 -4.69 15.74 -8.46
C ALA A 41 -4.40 14.87 -7.22
N ILE A 42 -5.10 15.10 -6.11
CA ILE A 42 -4.95 14.36 -4.84
C ILE A 42 -5.37 12.87 -4.97
N HIS A 43 -6.20 12.52 -5.95
CA HIS A 43 -6.77 11.17 -6.11
C HIS A 43 -6.56 10.59 -7.52
N ALA A 44 -5.40 10.84 -8.12
CA ALA A 44 -5.02 10.21 -9.39
C ALA A 44 -5.12 8.68 -9.32
N SER A 45 -6.03 8.10 -10.09
CA SER A 45 -6.32 6.68 -10.09
C SER A 45 -5.20 5.85 -10.73
N GLN A 46 -5.12 4.57 -10.37
CA GLN A 46 -4.17 3.65 -11.02
C GLN A 46 -4.42 3.56 -12.54
N SER A 47 -5.67 3.74 -12.98
CA SER A 47 -6.10 3.83 -14.38
C SER A 47 -5.53 5.07 -15.10
N GLU A 48 -5.59 6.26 -14.49
CA GLU A 48 -5.04 7.48 -15.09
C GLU A 48 -3.51 7.43 -15.20
N ILE A 49 -2.83 6.89 -14.18
CA ILE A 49 -1.38 6.72 -14.20
C ILE A 49 -0.97 5.68 -15.27
N LYS A 50 -1.72 4.58 -15.42
CA LYS A 50 -1.56 3.63 -16.53
C LYS A 50 -1.81 4.31 -17.89
N ALA A 51 -2.82 5.16 -18.02
CA ALA A 51 -3.13 5.88 -19.26
C ALA A 51 -2.01 6.86 -19.66
N VAL A 52 -1.45 7.63 -18.71
CA VAL A 52 -0.28 8.49 -18.96
C VAL A 52 0.95 7.68 -19.34
N CYS A 53 1.19 6.52 -18.71
CA CYS A 53 2.29 5.62 -19.11
C CYS A 53 2.08 5.04 -20.53
N ALA A 54 0.84 4.71 -20.91
CA ALA A 54 0.52 4.25 -22.26
C ALA A 54 0.71 5.37 -23.31
N GLN A 55 0.29 6.60 -23.00
CA GLN A 55 0.52 7.78 -23.83
C GLN A 55 2.01 8.07 -24.00
N LEU A 56 2.80 8.02 -22.91
CA LEU A 56 4.24 8.23 -22.91
C LEU A 56 4.99 7.14 -23.70
N SER A 57 4.57 5.89 -23.61
CA SER A 57 5.10 4.79 -24.43
C SER A 57 4.74 4.93 -25.91
N LYS A 58 3.51 5.40 -26.23
CA LYS A 58 3.12 5.72 -27.62
C LYS A 58 3.92 6.90 -28.18
N ALA A 59 4.12 7.95 -27.38
CA ALA A 59 4.91 9.12 -27.77
C ALA A 59 6.38 8.74 -28.06
N LEU A 60 7.00 7.92 -27.21
CA LEU A 60 8.36 7.42 -27.40
C LEU A 60 8.50 6.60 -28.69
N LYS A 61 7.54 5.70 -28.97
CA LYS A 61 7.51 4.87 -30.19
C LYS A 61 7.20 5.63 -31.49
N ALA A 62 6.70 6.86 -31.37
CA ALA A 62 6.34 7.71 -32.50
C ALA A 62 7.30 8.90 -32.66
N GLU A 63 8.44 8.88 -31.95
CA GLU A 63 9.47 9.93 -31.94
C GLU A 63 8.87 11.34 -31.75
N ALA A 64 7.87 11.43 -30.88
CA ALA A 64 7.13 12.65 -30.63
C ALA A 64 8.01 13.73 -29.99
N LEU A 65 7.73 15.00 -30.32
CA LEU A 65 8.47 16.17 -29.86
C LEU A 65 8.71 16.15 -28.33
N ASP A 66 9.94 16.50 -27.93
CA ASP A 66 10.40 16.54 -26.53
C ASP A 66 9.43 17.28 -25.59
N SER A 67 8.71 18.31 -26.08
CA SER A 67 7.68 19.04 -25.34
C SER A 67 6.49 18.19 -24.91
N VAL A 68 5.99 17.31 -25.79
CA VAL A 68 4.89 16.37 -25.50
C VAL A 68 5.36 15.33 -24.48
N VAL A 69 6.59 14.85 -24.62
CA VAL A 69 7.22 13.90 -23.68
C VAL A 69 7.39 14.54 -22.30
N LEU A 70 7.86 15.80 -22.24
CA LEU A 70 7.98 16.59 -21.01
C LEU A 70 6.63 16.81 -20.31
N ASP A 71 5.56 17.15 -21.03
CA ASP A 71 4.25 17.36 -20.42
C ASP A 71 3.62 16.07 -19.89
N LEU A 72 3.86 14.93 -20.54
CA LEU A 72 3.48 13.61 -20.01
C LEU A 72 4.30 13.25 -18.75
N LEU A 73 5.60 13.54 -18.72
CA LEU A 73 6.44 13.38 -17.52
C LEU A 73 6.00 14.32 -16.37
N ARG A 74 5.63 15.58 -16.68
CA ARG A 74 5.11 16.54 -15.71
C ARG A 74 3.81 16.05 -15.10
N ARG A 75 2.83 15.62 -15.92
CA ARG A 75 1.57 15.01 -15.44
C ARG A 75 1.82 13.78 -14.58
N LEU A 76 2.71 12.88 -14.99
CA LEU A 76 3.11 11.71 -14.21
C LEU A 76 3.72 12.10 -12.85
N SER A 77 4.55 13.14 -12.81
CA SER A 77 5.14 13.64 -11.55
C SER A 77 4.09 14.18 -10.57
N VAL A 78 3.07 14.89 -11.08
CA VAL A 78 1.94 15.39 -10.27
C VAL A 78 1.10 14.23 -9.73
N TYR A 79 0.72 13.27 -10.57
CA TYR A 79 -0.07 12.12 -10.14
C TYR A 79 0.66 11.19 -9.14
N MET A 80 1.98 11.11 -9.22
CA MET A 80 2.78 10.32 -8.27
C MET A 80 3.08 11.05 -6.95
N HIS A 81 2.92 12.38 -6.85
CA HIS A 81 3.30 13.15 -5.66
C HIS A 81 2.45 12.86 -4.39
N PRO A 82 1.11 12.69 -4.47
CA PRO A 82 0.30 12.29 -3.31
C PRO A 82 0.57 10.85 -2.85
N LEU A 83 1.05 9.99 -3.77
CA LEU A 83 1.32 8.59 -3.50
C LEU A 83 2.60 8.46 -2.65
N ARG A 84 2.45 8.51 -1.33
CA ARG A 84 3.53 8.26 -0.38
C ARG A 84 3.53 6.81 0.08
N GLY A 85 4.70 6.33 0.47
CA GLY A 85 4.86 5.01 1.09
C GLY A 85 4.64 3.82 0.13
N HIS A 86 4.19 2.68 0.67
CA HIS A 86 4.04 1.44 -0.08
C HIS A 86 3.14 1.54 -1.32
N ARG A 87 2.10 2.39 -1.29
CA ARG A 87 1.24 2.63 -2.46
C ARG A 87 2.01 3.18 -3.67
N MET A 88 3.06 3.97 -3.45
CA MET A 88 3.94 4.45 -4.52
C MET A 88 4.68 3.28 -5.21
N LEU A 89 5.24 2.35 -4.42
CA LEU A 89 5.94 1.16 -4.91
C LEU A 89 5.02 0.25 -5.72
N GLU A 90 3.83 0.00 -5.19
CA GLU A 90 2.78 -0.80 -5.80
C GLU A 90 2.35 -0.20 -7.16
N TYR A 91 2.07 1.10 -7.20
CA TYR A 91 1.70 1.79 -8.44
C TYR A 91 2.85 1.80 -9.45
N LEU A 92 4.08 2.11 -9.04
CA LEU A 92 5.26 2.05 -9.92
C LEU A 92 5.50 0.64 -10.49
N ARG A 93 5.19 -0.42 -9.73
CA ARG A 93 5.26 -1.82 -10.19
C ARG A 93 4.16 -2.17 -11.18
N HIS A 94 2.89 -1.83 -10.89
CA HIS A 94 1.74 -2.17 -11.74
C HIS A 94 1.56 -1.29 -12.98
N THR A 95 2.25 -0.16 -13.07
CA THR A 95 2.17 0.77 -14.22
C THR A 95 3.34 0.63 -15.20
N GLY A 96 4.46 0.03 -14.78
CA GLY A 96 5.68 0.01 -15.59
C GLY A 96 6.36 1.37 -15.72
N ALA A 97 6.00 2.37 -14.91
CA ALA A 97 6.52 3.73 -15.02
C ALA A 97 8.06 3.82 -14.90
N VAL A 98 8.68 3.01 -14.02
CA VAL A 98 10.14 3.05 -13.78
C VAL A 98 10.98 2.65 -15.01
N PRO A 99 10.76 1.49 -15.67
CA PRO A 99 11.48 1.18 -16.91
C PRO A 99 11.16 2.16 -18.05
N LEU A 100 9.93 2.67 -18.14
CA LEU A 100 9.54 3.64 -19.17
C LEU A 100 10.28 4.99 -19.01
N VAL A 101 10.29 5.57 -17.81
CA VAL A 101 11.04 6.82 -17.56
C VAL A 101 12.56 6.60 -17.68
N LYS A 102 13.07 5.38 -17.42
CA LYS A 102 14.47 5.02 -17.73
C LYS A 102 14.78 4.95 -19.24
N ALA A 103 13.80 4.60 -20.08
CA ALA A 103 13.92 4.64 -21.54
C ALA A 103 13.94 6.09 -22.03
N VAL A 104 12.90 6.86 -21.70
CA VAL A 104 12.81 8.32 -21.98
C VAL A 104 14.09 9.09 -21.57
N ARG A 105 14.75 8.70 -20.46
CA ARG A 105 16.02 9.29 -20.03
C ARG A 105 17.22 8.97 -20.93
N ARG A 106 17.24 7.82 -21.61
CA ARG A 106 18.29 7.44 -22.58
C ARG A 106 17.99 7.97 -23.97
N ASP A 107 16.72 7.97 -24.34
CA ASP A 107 16.28 7.95 -25.73
C ASP A 107 15.71 9.32 -26.21
N CYS A 108 15.51 10.29 -25.30
CA CYS A 108 15.02 11.66 -25.61
C CYS A 108 16.06 12.76 -25.29
N GLY A 109 15.76 14.01 -25.66
CA GLY A 109 16.71 15.13 -25.58
C GLY A 109 17.16 15.51 -24.15
N LYS A 110 18.22 16.34 -24.06
CA LYS A 110 18.92 16.67 -22.80
C LYS A 110 18.01 17.22 -21.70
N GLU A 111 17.02 18.06 -22.03
CA GLU A 111 16.06 18.57 -21.03
C GLU A 111 15.17 17.44 -20.49
N VAL A 112 14.61 16.63 -21.38
CA VAL A 112 13.74 15.48 -21.05
C VAL A 112 14.50 14.48 -20.19
N SER A 113 15.74 14.16 -20.55
CA SER A 113 16.64 13.31 -19.77
C SER A 113 16.95 13.91 -18.39
N GLY A 114 17.18 15.22 -18.31
CA GLY A 114 17.37 15.94 -17.05
C GLY A 114 16.13 15.97 -16.15
N PHE A 115 14.92 16.05 -16.72
CA PHE A 115 13.67 15.94 -15.97
C PHE A 115 13.42 14.49 -15.52
N ALA A 116 13.54 13.52 -16.42
CA ALA A 116 13.38 12.09 -16.14
C ALA A 116 14.36 11.59 -15.06
N SER A 117 15.60 12.11 -15.05
CA SER A 117 16.58 11.83 -13.99
C SER A 117 16.10 12.33 -12.63
N ARG A 118 15.75 13.62 -12.52
CA ARG A 118 15.23 14.22 -11.27
C ARG A 118 13.97 13.53 -10.77
N LEU A 119 13.08 13.13 -11.67
CA LEU A 119 11.87 12.37 -11.34
C LEU A 119 12.23 10.98 -10.74
N LEU A 120 13.09 10.20 -11.41
CA LEU A 120 13.57 8.91 -10.90
C LEU A 120 14.29 9.04 -9.55
N ASP A 121 15.07 10.09 -9.34
CA ASP A 121 15.79 10.33 -8.08
C ASP A 121 14.85 10.75 -6.95
N SER A 122 13.79 11.52 -7.24
CA SER A 122 12.73 11.81 -6.28
C SER A 122 12.01 10.55 -5.80
N TRP A 123 11.71 9.61 -6.71
CA TRP A 123 11.15 8.31 -6.36
C TRP A 123 12.12 7.48 -5.49
N LYS A 124 13.41 7.39 -5.86
CA LYS A 124 14.44 6.72 -5.04
C LYS A 124 14.52 7.28 -3.62
N ALA A 125 14.43 8.61 -3.46
CA ALA A 125 14.48 9.24 -2.14
C ALA A 125 13.34 8.76 -1.23
N VAL A 126 12.11 8.65 -1.76
CA VAL A 126 10.96 8.08 -1.04
C VAL A 126 11.16 6.59 -0.72
N LEU A 127 11.79 5.82 -1.63
CA LEU A 127 12.12 4.41 -1.35
C LEU A 127 13.16 4.25 -0.23
N ILE A 128 14.18 5.09 -0.20
CA ILE A 128 15.20 5.10 0.85
C ILE A 128 14.60 5.51 2.20
N GLN A 129 13.68 6.49 2.22
CA GLN A 129 12.93 6.85 3.42
C GLN A 129 12.05 5.69 3.94
N LEU A 130 11.37 4.96 3.04
CA LEU A 130 10.61 3.75 3.40
C LEU A 130 11.50 2.67 4.01
N GLN A 131 12.61 2.34 3.36
CA GLN A 131 13.54 1.31 3.83
C GLN A 131 14.14 1.68 5.20
N LYS A 132 14.54 2.94 5.40
CA LYS A 132 15.00 3.43 6.71
C LYS A 132 13.92 3.32 7.79
N LYS A 133 12.65 3.62 7.47
CA LYS A 133 11.53 3.46 8.42
C LYS A 133 11.31 1.99 8.79
N GLN A 134 11.35 1.07 7.82
CA GLN A 134 11.25 -0.38 8.05
C GLN A 134 12.40 -0.91 8.92
N GLN A 135 13.64 -0.47 8.65
CA GLN A 135 14.82 -0.85 9.44
C GLN A 135 14.71 -0.36 10.88
N ALA A 136 14.31 0.90 11.09
CA ALA A 136 14.10 1.46 12.43
C ALA A 136 13.04 0.66 13.23
N THR A 137 11.91 0.28 12.60
CA THR A 137 10.92 -0.58 13.27
C THR A 137 11.45 -1.97 13.64
N ALA A 138 12.32 -2.56 12.81
CA ALA A 138 12.90 -3.88 13.08
C ALA A 138 13.95 -3.87 14.20
N THR A 139 14.82 -2.84 14.26
CA THR A 139 15.83 -2.72 15.32
C THR A 139 15.19 -2.52 16.70
N THR A 140 14.10 -1.76 16.79
CA THR A 140 13.39 -1.50 18.06
C THR A 140 12.71 -2.74 18.65
N SER A 141 12.51 -3.80 17.85
CA SER A 141 12.02 -5.10 18.33
C SER A 141 13.13 -6.09 18.76
N ALA A 142 14.40 -5.80 18.50
CA ALA A 142 15.51 -6.74 18.73
C ALA A 142 16.35 -6.45 19.99
N SER A 143 16.30 -5.23 20.53
CA SER A 143 17.25 -4.75 21.54
C SER A 143 16.81 -4.92 23.01
N LYS A 144 16.04 -5.97 23.33
CA LYS A 144 15.79 -6.38 24.73
C LYS A 144 16.32 -7.81 24.94
N PRO A 145 17.63 -8.00 25.21
CA PRO A 145 18.15 -9.32 25.54
C PRO A 145 17.44 -9.82 26.79
N CYS A 146 16.86 -11.02 26.71
CA CYS A 146 16.22 -11.67 27.85
C CYS A 146 17.30 -12.30 28.72
N ALA A 147 17.94 -11.47 29.55
CA ALA A 147 18.86 -11.95 30.56
C ALA A 147 18.10 -12.74 31.64
N GLU A 148 18.64 -13.91 31.95
CA GLU A 148 18.61 -14.50 33.30
C GLU A 148 17.23 -14.78 33.94
N PHE A 149 16.65 -15.93 33.59
CA PHE A 149 16.06 -16.81 34.61
C PHE A 149 16.27 -18.27 34.22
N ALA A 150 17.40 -18.84 34.65
CA ALA A 150 17.79 -20.23 34.41
C ALA A 150 17.80 -21.00 35.74
N ALA A 151 16.63 -21.45 36.21
CA ALA A 151 16.51 -22.34 37.36
C ALA A 151 15.23 -23.20 37.32
N ALA A 152 15.33 -24.41 37.89
CA ALA A 152 14.27 -25.37 38.23
C ALA A 152 13.58 -26.16 37.07
N PRO A 153 13.98 -27.42 36.85
CA PRO A 153 13.11 -28.45 36.29
C PRO A 153 12.30 -29.14 37.40
N SER A 154 10.97 -29.21 37.29
CA SER A 154 10.18 -30.13 38.13
C SER A 154 8.83 -30.54 37.52
N SER A 155 8.57 -31.82 37.73
CA SER A 155 7.47 -32.68 37.33
C SER A 155 6.04 -32.28 37.81
N SER A 156 5.07 -32.56 36.93
CA SER A 156 3.86 -33.37 37.23
C SER A 156 2.73 -32.80 38.12
N ALA A 157 1.64 -33.57 38.11
CA ALA A 157 0.41 -33.52 38.89
C ALA A 157 -0.60 -32.41 38.59
N ALA A 158 -1.88 -32.82 38.48
CA ALA A 158 -3.02 -31.95 38.32
C ALA A 158 -3.76 -31.76 39.66
N ARG A 159 -4.39 -30.59 39.84
CA ARG A 159 -5.72 -30.46 40.48
C ARG A 159 -6.31 -29.04 40.32
N GLN A 160 -7.63 -29.02 40.24
CA GLN A 160 -8.52 -27.88 40.53
C GLN A 160 -8.99 -27.99 42.01
N PRO A 161 -9.76 -27.03 42.54
CA PRO A 161 -9.90 -25.59 42.23
C PRO A 161 -9.75 -24.75 43.53
N GLU A 162 -10.36 -23.55 43.57
CA GLU A 162 -10.67 -22.77 44.79
C GLU A 162 -9.50 -22.18 45.60
N SER A 163 -9.71 -21.27 46.56
CA SER A 163 -10.62 -20.09 46.61
C SER A 163 -10.13 -19.15 47.75
N HIS A 164 -10.85 -18.04 47.98
CA HIS A 164 -10.64 -17.05 49.06
C HIS A 164 -9.35 -16.19 48.96
N GLY A 165 -9.51 -14.88 49.13
CA GLY A 165 -8.39 -13.93 49.17
C GLY A 165 -7.88 -13.66 50.59
N LYS A 166 -6.70 -13.05 50.70
CA LYS A 166 -6.22 -12.41 51.93
C LYS A 166 -5.43 -11.15 51.60
N THR A 167 -5.91 -10.02 52.13
CA THR A 167 -5.20 -8.75 52.15
C THR A 167 -3.90 -8.90 52.92
N LEU A 168 -2.77 -8.51 52.33
CA LEU A 168 -1.51 -8.35 53.07
C LEU A 168 -1.06 -6.89 52.98
N LEU A 169 -0.99 -6.27 54.16
CA LEU A 169 -0.40 -4.96 54.36
C LEU A 169 1.11 -5.04 54.15
N VAL A 170 1.67 -4.16 53.34
CA VAL A 170 3.10 -3.85 53.36
C VAL A 170 3.26 -2.51 54.07
N SER A 171 3.54 -2.60 55.37
CA SER A 171 3.91 -1.47 56.22
C SER A 171 5.30 -1.73 56.78
N SER A 172 6.11 -0.66 56.90
CA SER A 172 7.38 -0.64 57.66
C SER A 172 8.52 -1.50 57.10
N SER A 173 9.80 -1.17 57.29
CA SER A 173 10.43 0.08 57.74
C SER A 173 11.93 0.01 57.43
N SER A 174 12.60 1.17 57.34
CA SER A 174 13.88 1.41 58.04
C SER A 174 14.31 2.88 57.88
N SER A 175 14.63 3.52 59.00
CA SER A 175 15.19 4.87 59.05
C SER A 175 16.39 4.88 60.00
N SER A 176 17.40 5.67 59.65
CA SER A 176 18.57 6.00 60.47
C SER A 176 18.83 7.50 60.25
N SER A 177 18.76 8.41 61.24
CA SER A 177 19.71 8.65 62.34
C SER A 177 21.14 9.00 61.83
N ALA A 178 21.86 10.03 62.31
CA ALA A 178 21.59 11.17 63.22
C ALA A 178 22.61 12.32 62.88
N SER A 179 22.80 13.47 63.55
CA SER A 179 22.22 14.13 64.75
C SER A 179 22.54 15.65 64.75
N THR A 180 22.15 16.40 65.81
CA THR A 180 22.75 17.67 66.34
C THR A 180 23.12 18.82 65.37
N SER A 181 22.70 20.08 65.59
CA SER A 181 23.02 20.92 66.76
C SER A 181 22.31 22.29 66.71
N SER A 182 22.34 23.05 67.82
CA SER A 182 21.68 24.36 67.99
C SER A 182 22.52 25.58 67.56
N ASP A 183 21.90 26.77 67.65
CA ASP A 183 22.49 28.12 67.68
C ASP A 183 23.21 28.67 66.45
N SER A 184 22.50 29.53 65.68
CA SER A 184 23.07 30.62 64.84
C SER A 184 21.98 31.52 64.22
N GLU A 185 21.16 32.22 65.01
CA GLU A 185 20.10 33.11 64.48
C GLU A 185 20.62 34.30 63.64
N ALA A 186 21.91 34.65 63.75
CA ALA A 186 22.52 35.74 62.99
C ALA A 186 22.80 35.44 61.48
N SER A 187 22.51 34.23 60.98
CA SER A 187 22.88 33.80 59.60
C SER A 187 21.69 33.64 58.63
N SER A 188 20.46 33.84 59.09
CA SER A 188 19.22 33.47 58.39
C SER A 188 18.95 34.20 57.06
N LYS A 189 19.68 35.28 56.74
CA LYS A 189 19.47 36.09 55.51
C LYS A 189 20.36 35.72 54.31
N ARG A 190 21.31 34.77 54.43
CA ARG A 190 22.20 34.39 53.31
C ARG A 190 22.06 32.95 52.81
N ARG A 191 21.45 32.03 53.59
CA ARG A 191 21.26 30.62 53.18
C ARG A 191 20.03 30.37 52.29
N THR A 192 19.04 31.26 52.28
CA THR A 192 17.80 31.11 51.50
C THR A 192 17.97 31.17 49.98
N ALA A 193 19.05 31.78 49.48
CA ALA A 193 19.34 31.85 48.05
C ALA A 193 19.90 30.52 47.48
N GLN A 194 20.50 29.67 48.30
CA GLN A 194 21.26 28.51 47.83
C GLN A 194 20.43 27.21 47.80
N THR A 195 19.37 27.10 48.59
CA THR A 195 18.48 25.93 48.63
C THR A 195 17.48 25.90 47.47
N GLY A 196 17.02 27.06 46.99
CA GLY A 196 16.03 27.14 45.90
C GLY A 196 16.47 26.51 44.57
N GLY A 197 17.77 26.50 44.28
CA GLY A 197 18.33 25.84 43.10
C GLY A 197 18.14 24.32 43.12
N ARG A 198 18.30 23.68 44.30
CA ARG A 198 18.21 22.23 44.45
C ARG A 198 16.78 21.73 44.25
N GLY A 199 15.80 22.34 44.91
CA GLY A 199 14.39 21.97 44.79
C GLY A 199 13.85 22.10 43.35
N ARG A 200 14.35 23.08 42.58
CA ARG A 200 14.01 23.23 41.16
C ARG A 200 14.52 22.06 40.31
N VAL A 201 15.74 21.58 40.56
CA VAL A 201 16.32 20.42 39.86
C VAL A 201 15.58 19.12 40.23
N GLU A 202 15.26 18.94 41.51
CA GLU A 202 14.51 17.76 42.00
C GLU A 202 13.09 17.71 41.40
N ALA A 203 12.37 18.84 41.37
CA ALA A 203 11.06 18.94 40.72
C ALA A 203 11.12 18.71 39.19
N GLN A 204 12.18 19.18 38.52
CA GLN A 204 12.38 18.93 37.10
C GLN A 204 12.70 17.45 36.80
N LEU A 205 13.49 16.80 37.65
CA LEU A 205 13.74 15.36 37.59
C LEU A 205 12.46 14.54 37.74
N GLU A 206 11.59 14.91 38.68
CA GLU A 206 10.32 14.20 38.87
C GLU A 206 9.38 14.40 37.66
N SER A 207 9.30 15.62 37.11
CA SER A 207 8.56 15.88 35.87
C SER A 207 9.05 15.04 34.68
N TYR A 208 10.37 14.80 34.57
CA TYR A 208 10.92 13.88 33.58
C TYR A 208 10.56 12.41 33.85
N ARG A 209 10.55 11.96 35.11
CA ARG A 209 10.11 10.60 35.49
C ARG A 209 8.65 10.37 35.11
N THR A 210 7.74 11.29 35.46
CA THR A 210 6.32 11.19 35.10
C THR A 210 6.13 11.15 33.57
N ARG A 211 6.88 11.97 32.82
CA ARG A 211 6.83 11.99 31.35
C ARG A 211 7.35 10.68 30.74
N ASN A 212 8.45 10.13 31.25
CA ASN A 212 8.99 8.87 30.76
C ASN A 212 8.02 7.71 31.02
N ALA A 213 7.42 7.63 32.21
CA ALA A 213 6.42 6.62 32.53
C ALA A 213 5.19 6.69 31.60
N ALA A 214 4.73 7.91 31.27
CA ALA A 214 3.64 8.11 30.31
C ALA A 214 4.01 7.64 28.88
N LEU A 215 5.23 7.97 28.42
CA LEU A 215 5.74 7.53 27.12
C LEU A 215 5.97 6.01 27.04
N GLU A 216 6.41 5.37 28.13
CA GLU A 216 6.53 3.92 28.22
C GLU A 216 5.15 3.24 28.13
N GLY A 217 4.12 3.83 28.74
CA GLY A 217 2.73 3.40 28.59
C GLY A 217 2.20 3.54 27.15
N GLU A 218 2.46 4.67 26.49
CA GLU A 218 2.08 4.89 25.08
C GLU A 218 2.78 3.87 24.16
N VAL A 219 4.09 3.64 24.35
CA VAL A 219 4.86 2.65 23.59
C VAL A 219 4.39 1.20 23.87
N ALA A 220 3.89 0.90 25.08
CA ALA A 220 3.27 -0.38 25.36
C ALA A 220 1.92 -0.54 24.63
N GLY A 221 1.08 0.50 24.62
CA GLY A 221 -0.19 0.52 23.87
C GLY A 221 0.02 0.32 22.37
N LEU A 222 0.90 1.10 21.75
CA LEU A 222 1.23 0.99 20.33
C LEU A 222 1.81 -0.38 19.93
N ARG A 223 2.51 -1.07 20.85
CA ARG A 223 2.96 -2.45 20.66
C ARG A 223 1.80 -3.45 20.68
N ALA A 224 0.83 -3.28 21.59
CA ALA A 224 -0.36 -4.12 21.65
C ALA A 224 -1.25 -3.93 20.41
N GLU A 225 -1.46 -2.69 19.97
CA GLU A 225 -2.17 -2.38 18.71
C GLU A 225 -1.48 -3.01 17.50
N ALA A 226 -0.15 -2.88 17.38
CA ALA A 226 0.60 -3.49 16.29
C ALA A 226 0.50 -5.03 16.28
N GLN A 227 0.44 -5.67 17.46
CA GLN A 227 0.20 -7.11 17.57
C GLN A 227 -1.23 -7.50 17.18
N ALA A 228 -2.24 -6.76 17.62
CA ALA A 228 -3.63 -7.00 17.24
C ALA A 228 -3.88 -6.83 15.73
N VAL A 229 -3.31 -5.78 15.12
CA VAL A 229 -3.35 -5.57 13.66
C VAL A 229 -2.66 -6.71 12.92
N LYS A 230 -1.50 -7.19 13.42
CA LYS A 230 -0.83 -8.35 12.81
C LYS A 230 -1.72 -9.61 12.89
N GLN A 231 -2.28 -9.93 14.05
CA GLN A 231 -3.16 -11.09 14.24
C GLN A 231 -4.40 -11.03 13.31
N GLY A 232 -5.00 -9.85 13.14
CA GLY A 232 -6.11 -9.65 12.20
C GLY A 232 -5.71 -9.89 10.73
N LEU A 233 -4.51 -9.46 10.32
CA LEU A 233 -3.99 -9.71 8.97
C LEU A 233 -3.64 -11.19 8.75
N ASP A 234 -3.01 -11.85 9.73
CA ASP A 234 -2.70 -13.28 9.65
C ASP A 234 -4.00 -14.11 9.55
N ALA A 235 -5.05 -13.75 10.30
CA ALA A 235 -6.36 -14.41 10.24
C ALA A 235 -7.09 -14.20 8.90
N GLU A 236 -7.00 -13.00 8.30
CA GLU A 236 -7.59 -12.72 6.98
C GLU A 236 -6.82 -13.45 5.86
N ILE A 237 -5.49 -13.59 5.96
CA ILE A 237 -4.68 -14.42 5.06
C ILE A 237 -5.15 -15.88 5.12
N GLU A 238 -5.40 -16.44 6.31
CA GLU A 238 -5.94 -17.79 6.46
C GLU A 238 -7.41 -17.91 6.00
N ARG A 239 -8.20 -16.84 6.05
CA ARG A 239 -9.54 -16.82 5.43
C ARG A 239 -9.44 -16.90 3.90
N LEU A 240 -8.59 -16.07 3.30
CA LEU A 240 -8.38 -16.01 1.85
C LEU A 240 -7.76 -17.30 1.29
N ARG A 241 -6.84 -17.94 2.03
CA ARG A 241 -6.26 -19.26 1.67
C ARG A 241 -7.34 -20.34 1.54
N ARG A 242 -8.24 -20.44 2.51
CA ARG A 242 -9.37 -21.38 2.49
C ARG A 242 -10.39 -21.06 1.40
N GLU A 243 -10.66 -19.77 1.15
CA GLU A 243 -11.56 -19.35 0.06
C GLU A 243 -11.01 -19.74 -1.32
N LEU A 244 -9.69 -19.57 -1.53
CA LEU A 244 -9.00 -19.97 -2.76
C LEU A 244 -9.02 -21.49 -2.95
N GLN A 245 -8.66 -22.27 -1.92
CA GLN A 245 -8.73 -23.74 -1.96
C GLN A 245 -10.14 -24.25 -2.26
N SER A 246 -11.18 -23.60 -1.71
CA SER A 246 -12.58 -23.94 -2.00
C SER A 246 -12.95 -23.67 -3.46
N LYS A 247 -12.46 -22.58 -4.05
CA LYS A 247 -12.69 -22.23 -5.46
C LYS A 247 -11.96 -23.17 -6.42
N ASP A 248 -10.71 -23.54 -6.11
CA ASP A 248 -9.96 -24.54 -6.88
C ASP A 248 -10.67 -25.90 -6.86
N ALA A 249 -11.14 -26.34 -5.69
CA ALA A 249 -11.92 -27.57 -5.54
C ALA A 249 -13.27 -27.52 -6.29
N GLN A 250 -13.93 -26.37 -6.37
CA GLN A 250 -15.13 -26.18 -7.20
C GLN A 250 -14.79 -26.29 -8.70
N LEU A 251 -13.80 -25.54 -9.17
CA LEU A 251 -13.38 -25.53 -10.58
C LEU A 251 -12.94 -26.92 -11.05
N HIS A 252 -12.29 -27.70 -10.19
CA HIS A 252 -11.92 -29.08 -10.50
C HIS A 252 -13.15 -29.98 -10.74
N ARG A 253 -14.20 -29.86 -9.90
CA ARG A 253 -15.47 -30.58 -10.08
C ARG A 253 -16.20 -30.15 -11.36
N GLU A 254 -16.23 -28.84 -11.64
CA GLU A 254 -16.82 -28.33 -12.88
C GLU A 254 -16.09 -28.83 -14.14
N LEU A 255 -14.76 -28.93 -14.07
CA LEU A 255 -13.93 -29.49 -15.14
C LEU A 255 -14.22 -30.99 -15.33
N GLU A 256 -14.33 -31.78 -14.26
CA GLU A 256 -14.75 -33.18 -14.35
C GLU A 256 -16.13 -33.34 -14.98
N VAL A 257 -17.12 -32.54 -14.57
CA VAL A 257 -18.48 -32.61 -15.13
C VAL A 257 -18.45 -32.27 -16.63
N LYS A 258 -17.73 -31.21 -17.04
CA LYS A 258 -17.56 -30.84 -18.46
C LYS A 258 -16.81 -31.93 -19.24
N LYS A 259 -15.80 -32.58 -18.65
CA LYS A 259 -15.09 -33.71 -19.26
C LYS A 259 -16.03 -34.90 -19.51
N ARG A 260 -16.85 -35.28 -18.52
CA ARG A 260 -17.87 -36.34 -18.65
C ARG A 260 -18.92 -36.00 -19.72
N GLN A 261 -19.38 -34.74 -19.78
CA GLN A 261 -20.29 -34.25 -20.82
C GLN A 261 -19.67 -34.36 -22.22
N ILE A 262 -18.41 -33.94 -22.41
CA ILE A 262 -17.69 -34.07 -23.69
C ILE A 262 -17.56 -35.55 -24.09
N THR A 263 -17.14 -36.44 -23.18
CA THR A 263 -17.08 -37.89 -23.46
C THR A 263 -18.44 -38.45 -23.88
N SER A 264 -19.53 -38.03 -23.21
CA SER A 264 -20.90 -38.44 -23.54
C SER A 264 -21.41 -37.93 -24.88
N LEU A 265 -20.85 -36.84 -25.43
CA LEU A 265 -21.19 -36.29 -26.75
C LEU A 265 -20.32 -36.89 -27.86
N VAL A 266 -19.06 -37.23 -27.56
CA VAL A 266 -18.13 -37.83 -28.53
C VAL A 266 -18.44 -39.29 -28.81
N LEU A 267 -18.84 -40.09 -27.80
CA LEU A 267 -19.14 -41.52 -28.00
C LEU A 267 -20.20 -41.78 -29.11
N PRO A 268 -21.36 -41.10 -29.10
CA PRO A 268 -22.36 -41.24 -30.16
C PRO A 268 -21.87 -40.78 -31.53
N CYS A 269 -20.94 -39.82 -31.60
CA CYS A 269 -20.39 -39.34 -32.87
C CYS A 269 -19.52 -40.42 -33.54
N GLU A 270 -18.62 -41.06 -32.80
CA GLU A 270 -17.81 -42.16 -33.33
C GLU A 270 -18.65 -43.41 -33.64
N GLN A 271 -19.70 -43.70 -32.86
CA GLN A 271 -20.67 -44.75 -33.21
C GLN A 271 -21.41 -44.45 -34.53
N ASN A 272 -21.90 -43.23 -34.74
CA ASN A 272 -22.54 -42.83 -36.00
C ASN A 272 -21.55 -42.92 -37.19
N LYS A 273 -20.30 -42.54 -36.99
CA LYS A 273 -19.22 -42.62 -38.01
C LYS A 273 -18.86 -44.06 -38.37
N ALA A 274 -18.87 -44.98 -37.40
CA ALA A 274 -18.75 -46.41 -37.68
C ALA A 274 -19.94 -46.94 -38.49
N LEU A 275 -21.19 -46.59 -38.11
CA LEU A 275 -22.40 -46.96 -38.85
C LEU A 275 -22.41 -46.42 -40.29
N GLN A 276 -22.03 -45.14 -40.49
CA GLN A 276 -21.86 -44.53 -41.81
C GLN A 276 -20.83 -45.28 -42.67
N THR A 277 -19.73 -45.75 -42.06
CA THR A 277 -18.69 -46.54 -42.75
C THR A 277 -19.23 -47.90 -43.20
N ILE A 278 -19.98 -48.60 -42.34
CA ILE A 278 -20.64 -49.88 -42.67
C ILE A 278 -21.67 -49.69 -43.79
N LEU A 279 -22.56 -48.71 -43.68
CA LEU A 279 -23.58 -48.40 -44.69
C LEU A 279 -22.96 -48.04 -46.05
N SER A 280 -21.84 -47.30 -46.04
CA SER A 280 -21.10 -46.96 -47.27
C SER A 280 -20.50 -48.20 -47.94
N SER A 281 -19.93 -49.12 -47.15
CA SER A 281 -19.40 -50.39 -47.64
C SER A 281 -20.49 -51.28 -48.25
N CYS A 282 -21.61 -51.46 -47.56
CA CYS A 282 -22.75 -52.23 -48.07
C CYS A 282 -23.37 -51.66 -49.36
N ARG A 283 -23.22 -50.35 -49.60
CA ARG A 283 -23.74 -49.69 -50.82
C ARG A 283 -22.86 -49.90 -52.06
N ALA A 284 -21.66 -50.45 -51.90
CA ALA A 284 -20.72 -50.71 -52.98
C ALA A 284 -20.91 -52.08 -53.67
N ILE A 285 -21.89 -52.89 -53.27
CA ILE A 285 -22.22 -54.15 -53.94
C ILE A 285 -22.66 -53.86 -55.39
N PRO A 286 -21.97 -54.39 -56.42
CA PRO A 286 -22.28 -54.09 -57.80
C PRO A 286 -23.65 -54.66 -58.19
N ARG A 287 -24.47 -53.83 -58.86
CA ARG A 287 -25.68 -54.29 -59.56
C ARG A 287 -25.31 -54.96 -60.88
N GLU A 288 -24.70 -56.14 -60.81
CA GLU A 288 -24.62 -57.00 -61.99
C GLU A 288 -26.05 -57.36 -62.41
N SER A 289 -26.38 -57.08 -63.66
CA SER A 289 -27.74 -57.22 -64.20
C SER A 289 -28.00 -58.65 -64.65
N GLY A 290 -27.89 -59.60 -63.72
CA GLY A 290 -28.13 -61.03 -63.91
C GLY A 290 -29.56 -61.43 -63.55
N SER A 291 -30.19 -62.24 -64.40
CA SER A 291 -31.55 -62.74 -64.17
C SER A 291 -31.59 -63.86 -63.11
N MET A 292 -32.63 -63.83 -62.29
CA MET A 292 -33.19 -64.93 -61.47
C MET A 292 -32.26 -66.05 -61.00
N GLN A 293 -32.04 -66.11 -59.69
CA GLN A 293 -32.76 -67.08 -58.85
C GLN A 293 -32.75 -66.65 -57.37
N LEU A 294 -33.87 -66.87 -56.67
CA LEU A 294 -34.00 -66.62 -55.23
C LEU A 294 -33.69 -67.93 -54.48
N PRO A 295 -32.59 -68.02 -53.71
CA PRO A 295 -32.36 -69.16 -52.83
C PRO A 295 -33.22 -69.02 -51.58
N THR A 296 -34.25 -69.86 -51.44
CA THR A 296 -35.08 -69.96 -50.22
C THR A 296 -34.31 -70.64 -49.08
N ALA A 297 -33.24 -70.01 -48.63
CA ALA A 297 -32.39 -70.48 -47.54
C ALA A 297 -32.95 -70.01 -46.19
N VAL A 298 -33.50 -70.93 -45.40
CA VAL A 298 -33.99 -70.66 -44.04
C VAL A 298 -32.80 -70.50 -43.09
N VAL A 299 -32.28 -69.26 -42.99
CA VAL A 299 -31.23 -68.92 -42.03
C VAL A 299 -31.86 -68.46 -40.72
N SER A 300 -32.02 -69.40 -39.78
CA SER A 300 -32.51 -69.12 -38.42
C SER A 300 -31.52 -68.27 -37.63
N PHE A 301 -31.62 -66.94 -37.77
CA PHE A 301 -30.89 -65.98 -36.93
C PHE A 301 -31.51 -65.92 -35.53
N SER A 302 -31.14 -66.90 -34.70
CA SER A 302 -31.41 -66.90 -33.27
C SER A 302 -30.63 -65.78 -32.58
N HIS A 303 -31.19 -64.57 -32.53
CA HIS A 303 -30.67 -63.48 -31.71
C HIS A 303 -30.86 -63.80 -30.22
N PRO A 304 -29.81 -63.94 -29.41
CA PRO A 304 -29.95 -63.94 -27.96
C PRO A 304 -30.33 -62.52 -27.52
N ALA A 305 -31.51 -62.36 -26.92
CA ALA A 305 -31.96 -61.07 -26.44
C ALA A 305 -31.04 -60.54 -25.31
N PRO A 306 -30.46 -59.34 -25.43
CA PRO A 306 -29.72 -58.74 -24.33
C PRO A 306 -30.71 -58.34 -23.23
N ALA A 307 -30.65 -59.03 -22.09
CA ALA A 307 -31.52 -58.77 -20.96
C ALA A 307 -31.30 -57.33 -20.44
N ALA A 308 -32.34 -56.49 -20.49
CA ALA A 308 -32.28 -55.12 -20.01
C ALA A 308 -32.29 -55.08 -18.47
N PRO A 309 -31.27 -54.55 -17.80
CA PRO A 309 -31.31 -54.33 -16.35
C PRO A 309 -32.23 -53.15 -16.04
N LEU A 310 -33.46 -53.44 -15.62
CA LEU A 310 -34.37 -52.45 -15.03
C LEU A 310 -33.82 -51.98 -13.66
N SER A 311 -32.84 -51.08 -13.68
CA SER A 311 -32.37 -50.38 -12.48
C SER A 311 -33.04 -49.01 -12.38
N ALA A 312 -34.25 -49.00 -11.84
CA ALA A 312 -34.94 -47.75 -11.51
C ALA A 312 -34.25 -47.08 -10.31
N ASN A 313 -33.60 -45.94 -10.57
CA ASN A 313 -33.16 -45.02 -9.51
C ASN A 313 -33.31 -43.58 -10.00
N SER A 314 -34.47 -43.00 -9.73
CA SER A 314 -34.72 -41.57 -9.99
C SER A 314 -34.09 -40.74 -8.87
N PRO A 315 -33.08 -39.89 -9.13
CA PRO A 315 -32.80 -38.78 -8.22
C PRO A 315 -33.98 -37.80 -8.31
N ALA A 316 -34.56 -37.45 -7.17
CA ALA A 316 -35.75 -36.61 -7.12
C ALA A 316 -35.50 -35.18 -7.63
N ASN A 317 -36.58 -34.51 -8.05
CA ASN A 317 -36.59 -33.08 -8.37
C ASN A 317 -36.07 -32.24 -7.19
N MET A 318 -34.81 -31.83 -7.24
CA MET A 318 -34.33 -30.69 -6.45
C MET A 318 -34.78 -29.41 -7.14
N ALA A 319 -35.87 -28.84 -6.64
CA ALA A 319 -36.46 -27.62 -7.19
C ALA A 319 -35.45 -26.47 -7.15
N THR A 320 -35.25 -25.80 -8.29
CA THR A 320 -34.45 -24.58 -8.35
C THR A 320 -35.18 -23.45 -7.62
N PRO A 321 -34.57 -22.81 -6.59
CA PRO A 321 -35.18 -21.66 -5.96
C PRO A 321 -35.28 -20.53 -6.98
N ARG A 322 -36.51 -20.07 -7.23
CA ARG A 322 -36.83 -19.02 -8.21
C ARG A 322 -36.28 -17.68 -7.73
N THR A 323 -35.05 -17.35 -8.09
CA THR A 323 -34.39 -16.07 -7.74
C THR A 323 -35.20 -14.90 -8.26
N THR A 324 -35.99 -14.28 -7.38
CA THR A 324 -36.62 -12.99 -7.63
C THR A 324 -35.55 -11.89 -7.62
N PRO A 325 -35.51 -11.00 -8.62
CA PRO A 325 -34.68 -9.79 -8.50
C PRO A 325 -35.26 -8.91 -7.37
N PRO A 326 -34.42 -8.29 -6.53
CA PRO A 326 -34.90 -7.37 -5.50
C PRO A 326 -35.60 -6.17 -6.15
N GLN A 327 -36.76 -5.78 -5.62
CA GLN A 327 -37.45 -4.58 -6.06
C GLN A 327 -36.56 -3.33 -5.85
N VAL A 328 -36.60 -2.41 -6.81
CA VAL A 328 -36.01 -1.08 -6.65
C VAL A 328 -36.83 -0.31 -5.62
N ALA A 329 -36.34 -0.25 -4.39
CA ALA A 329 -36.91 0.61 -3.36
C ALA A 329 -36.67 2.09 -3.71
N ALA A 330 -37.68 2.93 -3.43
CA ALA A 330 -37.69 4.36 -3.71
C ALA A 330 -36.61 5.13 -2.90
N PRO A 331 -36.20 6.34 -3.32
CA PRO A 331 -35.06 7.04 -2.71
C PRO A 331 -35.33 7.43 -1.25
N GLN A 332 -34.38 7.07 -0.38
CA GLN A 332 -34.34 7.55 1.01
C GLN A 332 -34.18 9.07 1.06
N ILE A 333 -34.95 9.70 1.96
CA ILE A 333 -35.03 11.15 2.11
C ILE A 333 -33.76 11.68 2.79
N TYR A 334 -33.24 12.81 2.31
CA TYR A 334 -32.13 13.53 2.97
C TYR A 334 -32.54 13.97 4.37
N THR A 335 -32.01 13.33 5.41
CA THR A 335 -32.03 13.86 6.78
C THR A 335 -30.85 14.81 6.99
N ALA A 336 -31.13 15.99 7.54
CA ALA A 336 -30.12 17.06 7.65
C ALA A 336 -29.09 16.76 8.76
N SER A 337 -27.80 16.95 8.47
CA SER A 337 -26.75 16.86 9.49
C SER A 337 -26.81 18.09 10.43
N PRO A 338 -26.88 17.90 11.77
CA PRO A 338 -27.00 19.01 12.70
C PRO A 338 -25.67 19.75 12.93
N GLY A 339 -25.76 21.08 12.82
CA GLY A 339 -24.81 22.13 13.25
C GLY A 339 -23.41 21.77 13.77
N LEU A 340 -22.39 22.06 12.96
CA LEU A 340 -21.06 22.40 13.47
C LEU A 340 -21.12 23.77 14.18
N GLN A 341 -21.17 23.77 15.51
CA GLN A 341 -21.09 25.01 16.29
C GLN A 341 -19.67 25.59 16.24
N LEU A 342 -19.49 26.65 15.46
CA LEU A 342 -18.27 27.46 15.45
C LEU A 342 -18.12 28.23 16.76
N ARG A 343 -17.41 27.63 17.73
CA ARG A 343 -17.05 28.29 18.99
C ARG A 343 -16.00 29.37 18.73
N GLN A 344 -16.46 30.59 18.45
CA GLN A 344 -15.61 31.78 18.46
C GLN A 344 -14.93 31.93 19.83
N LEU A 345 -13.60 31.95 19.84
CA LEU A 345 -12.81 32.49 20.94
C LEU A 345 -11.96 33.65 20.41
N ARG A 346 -11.75 34.65 21.26
CA ARG A 346 -11.66 36.05 20.85
C ARG A 346 -10.40 36.71 21.42
N GLY A 347 -9.48 37.07 20.53
CA GLY A 347 -8.44 38.08 20.77
C GLY A 347 -7.16 37.58 21.45
N GLU A 348 -6.04 37.71 20.73
CA GLU A 348 -4.67 37.92 21.26
C GLU A 348 -3.78 38.31 20.06
N PRO A 349 -3.37 39.58 19.91
CA PRO A 349 -2.61 40.05 18.74
C PRO A 349 -1.09 39.95 18.98
N THR A 350 -0.54 38.73 19.06
CA THR A 350 0.89 38.54 19.27
C THR A 350 1.70 38.90 18.01
N ALA A 351 2.24 40.13 17.96
CA ALA A 351 3.08 40.60 16.87
C ALA A 351 4.47 39.95 16.90
N VAL A 352 4.66 38.88 16.11
CA VAL A 352 5.96 38.20 15.98
C VAL A 352 6.81 38.89 14.90
N SER A 353 7.79 39.67 15.33
CA SER A 353 8.75 40.33 14.44
C SER A 353 9.70 39.32 13.77
N PHE A 354 9.77 39.32 12.44
CA PHE A 354 10.71 38.52 11.68
C PHE A 354 12.10 39.18 11.67
N ALA A 355 12.93 38.85 12.66
CA ALA A 355 14.35 39.18 12.64
C ALA A 355 15.06 38.42 11.50
N SER A 356 15.62 39.17 10.53
CA SER A 356 16.29 38.58 9.36
C SER A 356 17.75 38.27 9.66
N SER A 357 18.02 37.03 10.10
CA SER A 357 19.39 36.55 10.38
C SER A 357 20.10 36.10 9.10
N ALA A 358 20.86 37.01 8.49
CA ALA A 358 21.74 36.71 7.36
C ALA A 358 22.95 35.85 7.80
N ASN A 359 22.87 34.53 7.60
CA ASN A 359 23.98 33.62 7.91
C ASN A 359 25.06 33.65 6.81
N THR A 360 26.17 34.33 7.08
CA THR A 360 27.39 34.28 6.26
C THR A 360 27.99 32.88 6.24
N VAL A 361 28.07 32.26 5.06
CA VAL A 361 28.69 30.94 4.87
C VAL A 361 30.21 31.09 4.65
N GLN A 362 31.01 30.63 5.61
CA GLN A 362 32.46 30.45 5.46
C GLN A 362 32.76 29.15 4.68
N PRO A 363 33.72 29.13 3.75
CA PRO A 363 34.08 27.94 2.99
C PRO A 363 35.00 27.01 3.80
N PHE A 364 34.57 25.78 4.06
CA PHE A 364 35.42 24.75 4.67
C PHE A 364 36.31 24.04 3.63
N GLY A 365 37.50 23.63 4.08
CA GLY A 365 38.62 23.23 3.21
C GLY A 365 38.39 21.99 2.34
N SER A 366 39.08 21.96 1.20
CA SER A 366 39.05 20.85 0.25
C SER A 366 39.85 19.65 0.78
N LEU A 367 39.16 18.55 1.08
CA LEU A 367 39.76 17.23 1.27
C LEU A 367 39.49 16.37 0.03
N ALA A 368 40.56 16.05 -0.71
CA ALA A 368 40.49 15.36 -1.99
C ALA A 368 40.19 13.86 -1.83
N PHE A 369 38.92 13.49 -1.67
CA PHE A 369 38.49 12.09 -1.78
C PHE A 369 38.64 11.57 -3.21
N GLN A 370 39.74 10.85 -3.45
CA GLN A 370 40.08 10.26 -4.74
C GLN A 370 39.07 9.17 -5.11
N ARG A 371 38.13 9.48 -6.02
CA ARG A 371 37.12 8.53 -6.50
C ARG A 371 37.77 7.43 -7.36
N MET A 372 38.10 6.30 -6.76
CA MET A 372 38.33 5.06 -7.52
C MET A 372 37.06 4.70 -8.31
N THR A 373 37.24 4.24 -9.55
CA THR A 373 36.12 3.93 -10.44
C THR A 373 35.68 2.47 -10.29
N PRO A 374 34.40 2.13 -10.58
CA PRO A 374 33.88 0.76 -10.39
C PRO A 374 34.58 -0.35 -11.21
N ARG A 375 35.51 -0.01 -12.11
CA ARG A 375 36.23 -0.97 -12.95
C ARG A 375 37.44 -1.64 -12.29
N GLN A 376 37.96 -1.11 -11.18
CA GLN A 376 39.17 -1.66 -10.53
C GLN A 376 38.88 -2.67 -9.39
N VAL A 377 37.62 -2.82 -8.97
CA VAL A 377 37.24 -3.72 -7.85
C VAL A 377 37.17 -5.19 -8.28
N TRP A 378 37.00 -5.49 -9.56
CA TRP A 378 36.77 -6.86 -10.06
C TRP A 378 38.03 -7.68 -10.37
N THR A 379 39.21 -7.05 -10.49
CA THR A 379 40.46 -7.74 -10.83
C THR A 379 41.20 -8.35 -9.64
N ALA A 380 40.70 -8.19 -8.42
CA ALA A 380 41.35 -8.65 -7.19
C ALA A 380 40.80 -9.98 -6.62
N ALA A 381 39.80 -10.59 -7.25
CA ALA A 381 39.02 -11.70 -6.67
C ALA A 381 39.23 -13.08 -7.32
N HIS A 382 40.05 -13.19 -8.37
CA HIS A 382 40.23 -14.43 -9.14
C HIS A 382 41.70 -14.74 -9.45
N THR A 383 42.45 -15.14 -8.41
CA THR A 383 43.64 -15.98 -8.59
C THR A 383 43.20 -17.45 -8.70
N PRO A 384 43.39 -18.14 -9.83
CA PRO A 384 43.06 -19.56 -9.95
C PRO A 384 44.06 -20.42 -9.18
N ASN A 385 43.58 -21.29 -8.29
CA ASN A 385 44.42 -22.32 -7.67
C ASN A 385 44.78 -23.39 -8.71
N HIS A 386 46.07 -23.51 -9.02
CA HIS A 386 46.59 -24.66 -9.76
C HIS A 386 46.71 -25.87 -8.80
N PRO A 387 46.10 -27.03 -9.10
CA PRO A 387 46.46 -28.26 -8.42
C PRO A 387 47.83 -28.74 -8.91
N ALA A 388 48.66 -29.24 -7.99
CA ALA A 388 49.91 -29.92 -8.32
C ALA A 388 49.68 -31.43 -8.42
N HIS A 389 50.18 -32.04 -9.51
CA HIS A 389 50.56 -33.46 -9.54
C HIS A 389 51.84 -33.65 -8.71
N PRO A 390 52.11 -34.85 -8.15
CA PRO A 390 52.33 -36.10 -8.89
C PRO A 390 51.07 -36.91 -9.18
#